data_AF-A0A094PZ20-F1
#
_entry.id   AF-A0A094PZ20-F1
#
_cell.length_a   1.000
_cell.length_b   1.000
_cell.length_c   1.000
_cell.angle_alpha   90.00
_cell.angle_beta   90.00
_cell.angle_gamma   90.00
#
_symmetry.space_group_name_H-M   'P 1'
#
loop_
_entity.id
_entity.type
_entity.pdbx_description
1 polymer ?
#
loop_
_entity_poly.entity_id
_entity_poly.type
_entity_poly.pdbx_seq_one_letter_code
_entity_poly.pdbx_strand_id
1 'polypeptide(L)' 'AAAGVATLDGLGAVGGGAHADHEWVDVSLMPSRALLIAGLVFRLQQNRQ' A
#
# COMPACT_ATOMS: atom_id res chain seq x y z
N ALA A 1 0.82 -12.53 -5.40
CA ALA A 1 0.44 -13.84 -4.82
C ALA A 1 0.81 -14.95 -5.82
N ALA A 2 0.92 -16.21 -5.37
CA ALA A 2 1.29 -17.42 -6.15
C ALA A 2 2.79 -17.77 -6.30
N ALA A 3 3.74 -16.83 -6.20
CA ALA A 3 5.17 -17.16 -6.31
C ALA A 3 5.81 -17.80 -5.04
N GLY A 4 5.01 -18.12 -4.01
CA GLY A 4 5.53 -18.62 -2.72
C GLY A 4 6.28 -17.59 -1.87
N VAL A 5 6.36 -16.34 -2.32
CA VAL A 5 7.01 -15.23 -1.59
C VAL A 5 6.02 -14.59 -0.61
N ALA A 6 6.45 -14.35 0.62
CA ALA A 6 5.67 -13.61 1.61
C ALA A 6 5.24 -12.25 1.04
N THR A 7 3.94 -12.04 0.94
CA THR A 7 3.34 -10.87 0.28
C THR A 7 2.37 -10.19 1.22
N LEU A 8 2.46 -8.86 1.32
CA LEU A 8 1.46 -8.00 1.93
C LEU A 8 0.62 -7.35 0.83
N ASP A 9 -0.67 -7.23 1.06
CA ASP A 9 -1.63 -6.64 0.12
C ASP A 9 -2.41 -5.51 0.79
N GLY A 10 -3.23 -4.79 0.03
CA GLY A 10 -4.09 -3.72 0.54
C GLY A 10 -3.32 -2.49 1.01
N LEU A 11 -2.06 -2.33 0.56
CA LEU A 11 -1.20 -1.18 0.88
C LEU A 11 -1.41 0.03 -0.07
N GLY A 12 -2.33 -0.07 -1.03
CA GLY A 12 -2.67 1.00 -1.97
C GLY A 12 -3.45 2.18 -1.39
N ALA A 13 -4.18 2.89 -2.25
CA ALA A 13 -5.00 4.02 -1.87
C ALA A 13 -6.15 3.64 -0.91
N VAL A 14 -6.60 4.61 -0.10
CA VAL A 14 -7.86 4.49 0.66
C VAL A 14 -8.97 5.07 -0.21
N GLY A 15 -10.06 4.34 -0.37
CA GLY A 15 -11.13 4.70 -1.30
C GLY A 15 -12.24 3.66 -1.30
N GLY A 16 -13.13 3.73 -2.30
CA GLY A 16 -14.25 2.81 -2.43
C GLY A 16 -14.77 2.72 -3.86
N GLY A 17 -15.65 1.74 -4.09
CA GLY A 17 -16.26 1.53 -5.40
C GLY A 17 -15.30 1.00 -6.47
N ALA A 18 -14.24 0.28 -6.09
CA ALA A 18 -13.29 -0.28 -7.04
C ALA A 18 -14.02 -1.05 -8.16
N HIS A 19 -13.68 -0.72 -9.41
CA HIS A 19 -14.32 -1.26 -10.62
C HIS A 19 -15.79 -0.83 -10.83
N ALA A 20 -16.19 0.35 -10.35
CA ALA A 20 -17.51 0.92 -10.59
C ALA A 20 -17.44 2.40 -11.02
N ASP A 21 -18.52 2.92 -11.63
CA ASP A 21 -18.61 4.33 -12.05
C ASP A 21 -18.43 5.33 -10.89
N HIS A 22 -18.68 4.87 -9.67
CA HIS A 22 -18.51 5.63 -8.43
C HIS A 22 -17.19 5.28 -7.72
N GLU A 23 -16.17 4.81 -8.45
CA GLU A 23 -14.83 4.60 -7.90
C GLU A 23 -14.19 5.92 -7.47
N TRP A 24 -13.60 5.95 -6.27
CA TRP A 24 -12.96 7.14 -5.74
C TRP A 24 -11.82 6.81 -4.77
N VAL A 25 -10.96 7.80 -4.53
CA VAL A 25 -9.85 7.78 -3.57
C VAL A 25 -9.90 8.99 -2.66
N ASP A 26 -9.61 8.80 -1.37
CA ASP A 26 -9.36 9.88 -0.43
C ASP A 26 -7.93 10.43 -0.59
N VAL A 27 -7.81 11.55 -1.30
CA VAL A 27 -6.52 12.23 -1.54
C VAL A 27 -5.89 12.71 -0.24
N SER A 28 -6.67 13.06 0.79
CA SER A 28 -6.16 13.57 2.05
C SER A 28 -5.34 12.51 2.82
N LEU A 29 -5.59 11.23 2.55
CA LEU A 29 -4.91 10.10 3.19
C LEU A 29 -3.67 9.62 2.41
N MET A 30 -3.47 10.06 1.16
CA MET A 30 -2.35 9.61 0.33
C MET A 30 -0.96 9.89 0.96
N PRO A 31 -0.70 11.05 1.60
CA PRO A 31 0.58 11.29 2.26
C PRO A 31 0.88 10.25 3.35
N SER A 32 -0.08 9.95 4.22
CA SER A 32 0.06 8.94 5.27
C SER A 32 0.27 7.54 4.71
N ARG A 33 -0.40 7.19 3.61
CA ARG A 33 -0.18 5.92 2.90
C ARG A 33 1.23 5.81 2.31
N ALA A 34 1.72 6.88 1.69
CA ALA A 34 3.08 6.93 1.16
C ALA A 34 4.12 6.77 2.28
N LEU A 35 3.93 7.45 3.41
CA LEU A 35 4.80 7.32 4.59
C LEU A 35 4.83 5.89 5.13
N LEU A 36 3.66 5.23 5.23
CA LEU A 36 3.59 3.84 5.69
C LEU A 36 4.44 2.91 4.81
N ILE A 37 4.26 2.99 3.49
CA ILE A 37 5.00 2.14 2.54
C ILE A 37 6.50 2.45 2.60
N ALA A 38 6.87 3.73 2.64
CA ALA A 38 8.26 4.15 2.75
C ALA A 38 8.91 3.58 4.03
N GLY A 39 8.20 3.65 5.16
CA GLY A 39 8.67 3.07 6.43
C GLY A 39 8.83 1.55 6.38
N LEU A 40 7.90 0.82 5.73
CA LEU A 40 8.00 -0.62 5.54
C LEU A 40 9.22 -1.00 4.69
N VAL A 41 9.41 -0.33 3.55
CA VAL A 41 10.56 -0.55 2.66
C VAL A 41 11.86 -0.27 3.39
N PHE A 42 11.94 0.86 4.09
CA PHE A 42 13.12 1.24 4.88
C PHE A 42 13.47 0.15 5.90
N ARG A 43 12.49 -0.30 6.70
CA ARG A 43 12.69 -1.36 7.72
C ARG A 43 13.16 -2.68 7.09
N LEU A 44 12.58 -3.07 5.97
CA LEU A 44 12.97 -4.30 5.26
C LEU A 44 14.38 -4.21 4.65
N GLN A 45 14.84 -3.02 4.27
CA GLN A 45 16.22 -2.80 3.82
C GLN A 45 17.22 -2.88 4.98
N GLN A 46 16.88 -2.33 6.15
CA GLN A 46 17.73 -2.39 7.34
C GLN A 46 17.92 -3.83 7.84
N ASN A 47 16.87 -4.65 7.81
CA ASN A 47 16.93 -6.05 8.27
C ASN A 47 17.70 -7.00 7.33
N ARG A 48 18.17 -6.52 6.17
CA ARG A 48 18.97 -7.30 5.21
C ARG A 48 20.48 -7.09 5.35
N GLN A 49 20.91 -6.12 6.15
CA GLN A 49 22.30 -5.96 6.59
C GLN A 49 22.55 -6.87 7.79
#